data_AF-A0A284RDB7-F1
#
_entry.id   AF-A0A284RDB7-F1
#
_cell.length_a   1.000
_cell.length_b   1.000
_cell.length_c   1.000
_cell.angle_alpha   90.00
_cell.angle_beta   90.00
_cell.angle_gamma   90.00
#
_symmetry.space_group_name_H-M   'P 1'
#
loop_
_entity.id
_entity.type
_entity.pdbx_description
1 polymer ?
#
loop_
_entity_poly.entity_id
_entity_poly.type
_entity_poly.pdbx_seq_one_letter_code
_entity_poly.pdbx_strand_id
1 'polypeptide(L)'
;MQHVLSFLGWKAHWWWEQHSLRKVRHDKRLWEGLCAYAFQQRDLQLALKSSFQSLWLYPLQEVEIHLNANMSTNKGVNKGEADDDDDDLEIDSDLEGDGEGSDFNDSDNEET
;
A
#
# COMPACT_ATOMS: atom_id res chain seq x y z
N MET A 1 9.39 -8.03 -3.57
CA MET A 1 8.32 -8.02 -2.55
C MET A 1 7.49 -6.74 -2.48
N GLN A 2 7.96 -5.60 -3.00
CA GLN A 2 7.21 -4.34 -2.98
C GLN A 2 5.81 -4.48 -3.60
N HIS A 3 5.69 -5.14 -4.76
CA HIS A 3 4.39 -5.39 -5.40
C HIS A 3 3.41 -6.16 -4.49
N VAL A 4 3.88 -7.14 -3.71
CA VAL A 4 3.03 -7.91 -2.79
C VAL A 4 2.56 -7.02 -1.64
N LEU A 5 3.44 -6.19 -1.08
CA LEU A 5 3.07 -5.25 -0.01
C LEU A 5 2.08 -4.17 -0.50
N SER A 6 2.28 -3.66 -1.71
CA SER A 6 1.36 -2.71 -2.35
C SER A 6 0.01 -3.37 -2.63
N PHE A 7 0.01 -4.58 -3.17
CA PHE A 7 -1.22 -5.34 -3.41
C PHE A 7 -2.00 -5.62 -2.12
N LEU A 8 -1.34 -6.05 -1.05
CA LEU A 8 -2.00 -6.29 0.24
C LEU A 8 -2.56 -5.00 0.85
N GLY A 9 -1.84 -3.88 0.70
CA GLY A 9 -2.33 -2.56 1.11
C GLY A 9 -3.57 -2.12 0.33
N TRP A 10 -3.50 -2.21 -1.00
CA TRP A 10 -4.63 -1.92 -1.88
C TRP A 10 -5.83 -2.82 -1.57
N LYS A 11 -5.62 -4.13 -1.39
CA LYS A 11 -6.69 -5.09 -1.11
C LYS A 11 -7.34 -4.85 0.26
N ALA A 12 -6.56 -4.44 1.26
CA ALA A 12 -7.10 -4.02 2.55
C ALA A 12 -8.01 -2.78 2.38
N HIS A 13 -7.57 -1.80 1.59
CA HIS A 13 -8.37 -0.61 1.29
C HIS A 13 -9.66 -0.95 0.53
N TRP A 14 -9.58 -1.85 -0.45
CA TRP A 14 -10.76 -2.34 -1.16
C TRP A 14 -11.79 -2.96 -0.21
N TRP A 15 -11.35 -3.80 0.75
CA TRP A 15 -12.26 -4.36 1.77
C TRP A 15 -12.91 -3.28 2.64
N TRP A 16 -12.18 -2.21 2.96
CA TRP A 16 -12.75 -1.06 3.65
C TRP A 16 -13.84 -0.39 2.82
N GLU A 17 -13.65 -0.14 1.54
CA GLU A 17 -14.69 0.44 0.68
C GLU A 17 -15.93 -0.46 0.56
N GLN A 18 -15.73 -1.78 0.51
CA GLN A 18 -16.82 -2.75 0.39
C GLN A 18 -17.83 -2.71 1.56
N HIS A 19 -17.40 -2.31 2.76
CA HIS A 19 -18.32 -2.19 3.91
C HIS A 19 -19.40 -1.13 3.67
N SER A 20 -19.06 -0.05 2.94
CA SER A 20 -19.96 1.07 2.66
C SER A 20 -20.90 0.81 1.48
N LEU A 21 -20.46 -0.01 0.51
CA LEU A 21 -21.18 -0.28 -0.73
C LEU A 21 -22.33 -1.27 -0.55
N ARG A 22 -22.18 -2.26 0.34
CA ARG A 22 -23.16 -3.33 0.53
C ARG A 22 -24.25 -2.95 1.52
N LYS A 23 -25.07 -1.94 1.21
CA LYS A 23 -26.27 -1.62 2.00
C LYS A 23 -27.40 -2.61 1.70
N VAL A 24 -27.48 -3.67 2.50
CA VAL A 24 -28.63 -4.58 2.46
C VAL A 24 -29.81 -3.92 3.18
N ARG A 25 -30.76 -3.38 2.41
CA ARG A 25 -31.87 -2.56 2.93
C ARG A 25 -32.87 -3.30 3.82
N HIS A 26 -32.99 -4.62 3.66
CA HIS A 26 -34.08 -5.40 4.27
C HIS A 26 -33.62 -6.49 5.26
N ASP A 27 -32.32 -6.71 5.41
CA ASP A 27 -31.78 -7.68 6.37
C ASP A 27 -30.60 -7.08 7.15
N LYS A 28 -30.92 -6.60 8.35
CA LYS A 28 -29.94 -5.98 9.25
C LYS A 28 -28.88 -6.97 9.72
N ARG A 29 -29.25 -8.25 9.94
CA ARG A 29 -28.31 -9.27 10.44
C ARG A 29 -27.32 -9.64 9.35
N LEU A 30 -27.79 -9.78 8.11
CA LEU A 30 -26.93 -10.01 6.96
C LEU A 30 -25.98 -8.83 6.72
N TRP A 31 -26.50 -7.59 6.81
CA TRP A 31 -25.68 -6.39 6.69
C TRP A 31 -24.55 -6.37 7.73
N GLU A 32 -24.88 -6.60 9.01
CA GLU A 32 -23.91 -6.62 10.10
C GLU A 32 -22.84 -7.71 9.89
N GLY A 33 -23.26 -8.90 9.47
CA GLY A 33 -22.34 -10.00 9.14
C GLY A 33 -21.40 -9.67 7.98
N LEU A 34 -21.90 -9.01 6.93
CA LEU A 34 -21.08 -8.58 5.79
C LEU A 34 -20.07 -7.50 6.19
N CYS A 35 -20.47 -6.53 7.02
CA CYS A 35 -19.57 -5.50 7.54
C CYS A 35 -18.48 -6.12 8.44
N ALA A 36 -18.87 -6.99 9.37
CA ALA A 36 -17.91 -7.69 10.25
C ALA A 36 -16.91 -8.52 9.44
N TYR A 37 -17.40 -9.24 8.43
CA TYR A 37 -16.55 -10.02 7.53
C TYR A 37 -15.57 -9.13 6.75
N ALA A 38 -16.05 -8.02 6.18
CA ALA A 38 -15.19 -7.08 5.44
C ALA A 38 -14.09 -6.50 6.32
N PHE A 39 -14.39 -6.10 7.56
CA PHE A 39 -13.38 -5.63 8.51
C PHE A 39 -12.37 -6.72 8.87
N GLN A 40 -12.84 -7.93 9.15
CA GLN A 40 -11.95 -9.05 9.44
C GLN A 40 -11.00 -9.35 8.26
N GLN A 41 -11.51 -9.28 7.02
CA GLN A 41 -10.69 -9.46 5.84
C GLN A 41 -9.66 -8.34 5.67
N ARG A 42 -10.04 -7.07 5.87
CA ARG A 42 -9.09 -5.94 5.88
C ARG A 42 -7.95 -6.19 6.87
N ASP A 43 -8.30 -6.53 8.11
CA ASP A 43 -7.32 -6.72 9.18
C ASP A 43 -6.37 -7.88 8.87
N LEU A 44 -6.89 -8.97 8.29
CA LEU A 44 -6.08 -10.09 7.82
C LEU A 44 -5.08 -9.67 6.74
N GLN A 45 -5.48 -8.86 5.74
CA GLN A 45 -4.57 -8.39 4.70
C GLN A 45 -3.47 -7.48 5.27
N LEU A 46 -3.80 -6.63 6.25
CA LEU A 46 -2.82 -5.78 6.95
C LEU A 46 -1.83 -6.61 7.78
N ALA A 47 -2.32 -7.61 8.50
CA ALA A 47 -1.48 -8.52 9.27
C ALA A 47 -0.51 -9.31 8.36
N LEU A 48 -1.02 -9.80 7.22
CA LEU A 48 -0.18 -10.44 6.20
C LEU A 48 0.87 -9.47 5.67
N LYS A 49 0.49 -8.23 5.33
CA LYS A 49 1.43 -7.21 4.85
C LYS A 49 2.56 -7.00 5.87
N SER A 50 2.22 -6.85 7.15
CA SER A 50 3.20 -6.67 8.23
C SER A 50 4.14 -7.88 8.37
N SER A 51 3.61 -9.10 8.31
CA SER A 51 4.40 -10.33 8.35
C SER A 51 5.36 -10.46 7.17
N PHE A 52 4.89 -10.17 5.94
CA PHE A 52 5.77 -10.17 4.77
C PHE A 52 6.81 -9.06 4.82
N GLN A 53 6.45 -7.89 5.36
CA GLN A 53 7.37 -6.79 5.54
C GLN A 53 8.49 -7.15 6.54
N SER A 54 8.15 -7.77 7.68
CA SER A 54 9.16 -8.20 8.65
C SER A 54 10.05 -9.31 8.09
N LEU A 55 9.48 -10.32 7.44
CA LEU A 55 10.25 -11.42 6.82
C LEU A 55 11.28 -10.95 5.79
N TRP A 56 11.00 -9.85 5.09
CA TRP A 56 11.83 -9.40 3.96
C TRP A 56 12.69 -8.17 4.25
N LEU A 57 12.31 -7.29 5.18
CA LEU A 57 13.15 -6.16 5.57
C LEU A 57 14.17 -6.52 6.66
N TYR A 58 13.85 -7.48 7.53
CA TYR A 58 14.72 -7.88 8.63
C TYR A 58 16.07 -8.47 8.16
N PRO A 59 16.11 -9.35 7.13
CA PRO A 59 17.39 -9.85 6.61
C PRO A 59 18.24 -8.75 5.94
N LEU A 60 17.60 -7.75 5.33
CA LEU A 60 18.30 -6.66 4.64
C LEU A 60 18.93 -5.68 5.63
N GLN A 61 18.25 -5.38 6.74
CA GLN A 61 18.80 -4.55 7.81
C GLN A 61 20.00 -5.21 8.52
N GLU A 62 19.97 -6.52 8.75
CA GLU A 62 21.10 -7.22 9.37
C GLU A 62 22.36 -7.15 8.50
N VAL A 63 22.23 -7.29 7.18
CA VAL A 63 23.35 -7.17 6.23
C VAL A 63 23.91 -5.75 6.19
N GLU A 64 23.07 -4.71 6.18
CA GLU A 64 23.54 -3.30 6.21
C GLU A 64 24.30 -2.98 7.50
N ILE A 65 23.83 -3.48 8.65
CA ILE A 65 24.50 -3.28 9.94
C ILE A 65 25.88 -3.95 9.93
N HIS A 66 25.99 -5.18 9.40
CA HIS A 66 27.28 -5.88 9.29
C HIS A 66 28.25 -5.21 8.30
N LEU A 67 27.76 -4.68 7.19
CA LEU A 67 28.59 -3.94 6.23
C LEU A 67 29.12 -2.62 6.83
N ASN A 68 28.25 -1.86 7.51
CA ASN A 68 28.66 -0.61 8.17
C ASN A 68 29.59 -0.84 9.37
N ALA A 69 29.38 -1.91 10.14
CA ALA A 69 30.27 -2.29 11.23
C ALA A 69 31.69 -2.63 10.72
N ASN A 70 31.79 -3.36 9.61
CA ASN A 70 33.08 -3.72 9.01
C ASN A 70 33.80 -2.53 8.36
N MET A 71 33.06 -1.54 7.84
CA MET A 71 33.65 -0.29 7.34
C MET A 71 34.15 0.63 8.48
N SER A 72 33.51 0.60 9.65
CA SER A 72 33.94 1.39 10.82
C SER A 72 35.27 0.92 11.41
N THR A 73 35.63 -0.35 11.26
CA THR A 73 36.93 -0.87 11.73
C THR A 73 38.12 -0.50 10.85
N ASN A 74 37.91 0.15 9.70
CA ASN A 74 38.98 0.45 8.73
C ASN A 74 39.20 1.96 8.49
N LYS A 75 38.84 2.84 9.43
CA LYS A 75 39.05 4.28 9.31
C LYS A 75 40.20 4.78 10.19
N GLY A 76 41.42 4.39 9.81
CA GLY A 76 42.63 5.13 10.14
C GLY A 76 42.85 6.26 9.13
N VAL A 77 42.69 7.50 9.60
CA VAL A 77 43.28 8.76 9.08
C VAL A 77 42.91 9.18 7.63
N ASN A 78 42.01 10.16 7.48
CA ASN A 78 42.42 11.48 6.94
C ASN A 78 41.36 12.57 7.19
N LYS A 79 41.84 13.81 7.34
CA LYS A 79 41.14 15.05 7.71
C LYS A 79 40.95 15.91 6.44
N GLY A 80 39.80 16.56 6.26
CA GLY A 80 39.51 17.55 5.20
C GLY A 80 38.02 17.55 4.86
N GLU A 81 37.23 18.49 5.38
CA GLU A 81 36.90 19.85 4.87
C GLU A 81 35.54 19.86 4.15
N ALA A 82 34.84 20.99 4.31
CA ALA A 82 33.41 21.23 4.08
C ALA A 82 32.99 21.14 2.60
N ASP A 83 31.70 20.87 2.34
CA ASP A 83 30.90 21.83 1.55
C ASP A 83 29.39 21.64 1.75
N ASP A 84 28.73 22.79 1.63
CA ASP A 84 27.31 23.12 1.68
C ASP A 84 26.60 22.60 0.42
N ASP A 85 25.36 22.11 0.50
CA ASP A 85 24.42 22.16 -0.63
C ASP A 85 22.98 21.93 -0.15
N ASP A 86 22.23 23.02 -0.22
CA ASP A 86 20.82 23.22 0.09
C ASP A 86 20.00 22.87 -1.16
N ASP A 87 19.50 21.63 -1.25
CA ASP A 87 18.66 21.19 -2.38
C ASP A 87 17.16 21.41 -2.05
N ASP A 88 16.69 22.58 -2.49
CA ASP A 88 15.31 23.01 -2.65
C ASP A 88 14.57 22.14 -3.68
N LEU A 89 13.56 21.38 -3.25
CA LEU A 89 12.76 20.53 -4.13
C LEU A 89 11.43 21.21 -4.45
N GLU A 90 11.42 21.94 -5.58
CA GLU A 90 10.20 22.41 -6.23
C GLU A 90 9.30 21.23 -6.61
N ILE A 91 8.10 21.20 -6.04
CA ILE A 91 7.08 20.19 -6.36
C ILE A 91 6.25 20.68 -7.55
N ASP A 92 6.59 20.22 -8.74
CA ASP A 92 5.80 20.42 -9.96
C ASP A 92 4.62 19.44 -9.95
N SER A 93 3.45 19.92 -9.52
CA SER A 93 2.21 19.15 -9.53
C SER A 93 1.48 19.34 -10.85
N ASP A 94 1.94 18.63 -11.88
CA ASP A 94 1.25 18.52 -13.15
C ASP A 94 1.02 17.03 -13.48
N LEU A 95 -0.20 16.55 -13.23
CA LEU A 95 -0.69 15.26 -13.73
C LEU A 95 -2.21 15.32 -13.86
N GLU A 96 -2.62 15.78 -15.03
CA GLU A 96 -3.96 15.58 -15.60
C GLU A 96 -4.29 14.09 -15.76
N GLY A 97 -5.58 13.77 -15.71
CA GLY A 97 -6.06 12.42 -15.97
C GLY A 97 -7.59 12.36 -16.01
N ASP A 98 -8.17 13.13 -16.92
CA ASP A 98 -9.57 12.99 -17.38
C ASP A 98 -9.77 11.59 -17.99
N GLY A 99 -10.84 10.93 -17.59
CA GLY A 99 -11.12 9.53 -17.90
C GLY A 99 -12.58 9.17 -17.67
N GLU A 100 -13.52 10.04 -18.05
CA GLU A 100 -14.93 9.70 -18.16
C GLU A 100 -15.19 8.80 -19.38
N GLY A 101 -15.00 7.49 -19.19
CA GLY A 101 -15.45 6.45 -20.12
C GLY A 101 -16.75 5.82 -19.64
N SER A 102 -17.89 6.52 -19.80
CA SER A 102 -19.23 5.97 -19.60
C SER A 102 -19.74 5.38 -20.91
N ASP A 103 -19.50 4.09 -21.13
CA ASP A 103 -20.19 3.33 -22.20
C ASP A 103 -21.27 2.45 -21.57
N PHE A 104 -22.41 3.07 -21.25
CA PHE A 104 -23.65 2.36 -20.92
C PHE A 104 -24.28 1.89 -22.22
N ASN A 105 -24.05 0.62 -22.56
CA ASN A 105 -24.79 -0.04 -23.62
C ASN A 105 -25.26 -1.41 -23.11
N ASP A 106 -26.50 -1.46 -22.62
CA ASP A 106 -27.29 -2.69 -22.60
C ASP A 106 -28.78 -2.29 -22.63
N SER A 107 -29.25 -1.95 -23.83
CA SER A 107 -30.68 -1.88 -24.10
C SER A 107 -31.19 -3.30 -24.26
N ASP A 108 -31.89 -3.76 -23.23
CA ASP A 108 -32.74 -4.95 -23.21
C ASP A 108 -33.56 -5.06 -24.51
N ASN A 109 -33.16 -6.02 -25.35
CA ASN A 109 -34.00 -6.59 -26.38
C ASN A 109 -34.22 -8.04 -25.98
N GLU A 110 -35.34 -8.36 -25.32
CA GLU A 110 -36.07 -9.60 -25.60
C GLU A 110 -37.60 -9.38 -25.49
N GLU A 111 -38.17 -9.49 -26.67
CA GLU A 111 -39.55 -9.71 -27.04
C GLU A 111 -40.07 -11.02 -26.40
N THR A 112 -41.17 -10.97 -25.65
CA THR A 112 -42.26 -11.97 -25.64
C THR A 112 -43.43 -11.54 -24.76
#